data_AF-A0A5M6C570-F1
#
_entry.id   AF-A0A5M6C570-F1
#
_cell.length_a   1.000
_cell.length_b   1.000
_cell.length_c   1.000
_cell.angle_alpha   90.00
_cell.angle_beta   90.00
_cell.angle_gamma   90.00
#
_symmetry.space_group_name_H-M   'P 1'
#
loop_
_entity.id
_entity.type
_entity.pdbx_description
1 polymer ?
#
loop_
_entity_poly.entity_id
_entity_poly.type
_entity_poly.pdbx_seq_one_letter_code
_entity_poly.pdbx_strand_id
1 'polypeptide(L)'
;MFCSPQVTTELATLRNAPLLNPHFGMVIKYLDVLNRSADILLSSTGGMGLPTWLVEVQHFMKHLERRMRTRMPLTPIERTAILSFSQYWRRMVQPPYNMGRPEAQIVLITLAEFVSH
;
A
#
# COMPACT_ATOMS: atom_id res chain seq x y z
N MET A 1 -3.06 18.61 14.98
CA MET A 1 -3.35 17.86 13.74
C MET A 1 -3.19 16.39 14.09
N PHE A 2 -4.31 15.72 14.42
CA PHE A 2 -4.26 14.36 14.96
C PHE A 2 -4.24 13.35 13.81
N CYS A 3 -3.09 12.71 13.60
CA CYS A 3 -3.03 11.46 12.85
C CYS A 3 -3.98 10.48 13.54
N SER A 4 -5.02 9.97 12.87
CA SER A 4 -6.01 9.10 13.54
C SER A 4 -5.27 7.89 14.13
N PRO A 5 -5.19 7.74 15.48
CA PRO A 5 -4.40 6.68 16.11
C PRO A 5 -4.90 5.28 15.71
N GLN A 6 -6.13 5.19 15.22
CA GLN A 6 -6.74 3.96 14.70
C GLN A 6 -6.03 3.47 13.43
N VAL A 7 -5.80 4.34 12.44
CA VAL A 7 -5.15 3.94 11.18
C VAL A 7 -3.70 3.52 11.40
N THR A 8 -2.97 4.24 12.26
CA THR A 8 -1.59 3.90 12.63
C THR A 8 -1.53 2.54 13.35
N THR A 9 -2.48 2.27 14.24
CA THR A 9 -2.56 0.99 14.96
C THR A 9 -2.92 -0.17 14.02
N GLU A 10 -3.91 0.01 13.15
CA GLU A 10 -4.31 -0.99 12.15
C GLU A 10 -3.14 -1.33 11.21
N LEU A 11 -2.43 -0.31 10.73
CA LEU A 11 -1.26 -0.49 9.87
C LEU A 11 -0.14 -1.24 10.59
N ALA A 12 0.13 -0.89 11.84
CA ALA A 12 1.13 -1.58 12.66
C ALA A 12 0.75 -3.06 12.89
N THR A 13 -0.52 -3.36 13.16
CA THR A 13 -1.00 -4.74 13.30
C THR A 13 -0.80 -5.54 12.02
N LEU A 14 -1.17 -4.97 10.86
CA LEU A 14 -1.01 -5.65 9.57
C LEU A 14 0.46 -5.79 9.16
N ARG A 15 1.31 -4.81 9.44
CA ARG A 15 2.76 -4.86 9.23
C ARG A 15 3.44 -5.92 10.11
N ASN A 16 2.94 -6.12 11.32
CA ASN A 16 3.50 -7.12 12.22
C ASN A 16 2.88 -8.51 12.02
N ALA A 17 1.91 -8.65 11.12
CA ALA A 17 1.32 -9.93 10.80
C ALA A 17 2.38 -10.86 10.17
N PRO A 18 2.46 -12.14 10.60
CA PRO A 18 3.45 -13.06 10.08
C PRO A 18 3.26 -13.33 8.58
N LEU A 19 2.01 -13.32 8.12
CA LEU A 19 1.59 -13.60 6.75
C LEU A 19 0.26 -12.90 6.44
N LEU A 20 0.11 -12.34 5.24
CA LEU A 20 -1.16 -11.78 4.77
C LEU A 20 -2.08 -12.89 4.26
N ASN A 21 -2.79 -13.56 5.17
CA ASN A 21 -3.60 -14.74 4.86
C ASN A 21 -4.87 -14.36 4.06
N PRO A 22 -5.14 -15.03 2.91
CA PRO A 22 -6.30 -14.73 2.06
C PRO A 22 -7.65 -15.03 2.73
N HIS A 23 -7.72 -16.02 3.62
CA HIS A 23 -8.96 -16.39 4.31
C HIS A 23 -9.56 -15.26 5.15
N PHE A 24 -8.71 -14.31 5.59
CA PHE A 24 -9.13 -13.16 6.38
C PHE A 24 -9.17 -11.84 5.59
N GLY A 25 -8.96 -11.91 4.27
CA GLY A 25 -8.94 -10.74 3.38
C GLY A 25 -7.84 -9.73 3.73
N MET A 26 -6.71 -10.18 4.30
CA MET A 26 -5.71 -9.28 4.87
C MET A 26 -5.06 -8.36 3.86
N VAL A 27 -4.89 -8.81 2.61
CA VAL A 27 -4.34 -7.98 1.53
C VAL A 27 -5.25 -6.79 1.24
N ILE A 28 -6.56 -7.03 1.09
CA ILE A 28 -7.55 -5.99 0.81
C ILE A 28 -7.61 -5.00 1.98
N LYS A 29 -7.65 -5.51 3.22
CA LYS A 29 -7.58 -4.69 4.43
C LYS A 29 -6.32 -3.82 4.48
N TYR A 30 -5.16 -4.36 4.08
CA TYR A 30 -3.92 -3.60 4.01
C TYR A 30 -4.04 -2.46 3.01
N LEU A 31 -4.56 -2.72 1.80
CA LEU A 31 -4.80 -1.68 0.79
C LEU A 31 -5.77 -0.59 1.30
N ASP A 32 -6.84 -0.97 1.99
CA ASP A 32 -7.79 -0.02 2.58
C ASP A 32 -7.15 0.86 3.64
N VAL A 33 -6.28 0.29 4.48
CA VAL A 33 -5.50 1.04 5.47
C VAL A 33 -4.48 1.95 4.78
N LEU A 34 -3.81 1.50 3.71
CA LEU A 34 -2.90 2.32 2.91
C LEU A 34 -3.61 3.49 2.23
N ASN A 35 -4.82 3.29 1.72
CA ASN A 35 -5.61 4.37 1.13
C ASN A 35 -5.93 5.44 2.19
N ARG A 36 -6.47 5.01 3.34
CA ARG A 36 -6.78 5.94 4.45
C ARG A 36 -5.54 6.63 5.00
N SER A 37 -4.41 5.92 5.09
CA SER A 37 -3.16 6.50 5.58
C SER A 37 -2.57 7.52 4.61
N ALA A 38 -2.75 7.34 3.30
CA ALA A 38 -2.34 8.32 2.30
C ALA A 38 -3.02 9.67 2.54
N ASP A 39 -4.35 9.67 2.68
CA ASP A 39 -5.11 10.89 2.92
C ASP A 39 -4.68 11.57 4.22
N ILE A 40 -4.45 10.79 5.29
CA ILE A 40 -3.99 11.33 6.57
C ILE A 40 -2.57 11.90 6.46
N LEU A 41 -1.61 11.17 5.91
CA LEU A 41 -0.21 11.59 5.84
C LEU A 41 -0.04 12.79 4.89
N LEU A 42 -0.69 12.73 3.73
CA LEU A 42 -0.55 13.75 2.70
C LEU A 42 -1.32 15.04 3.05
N SER A 43 -2.39 14.95 3.85
CA SER A 43 -3.06 16.13 4.40
C SER A 43 -2.39 16.69 5.66
N SER A 44 -1.74 15.85 6.48
CA SER A 44 -1.23 16.25 7.81
C SER A 44 0.24 16.67 7.86
N THR A 45 1.10 16.09 7.01
CA THR A 45 2.56 16.21 7.17
C THR A 45 3.26 17.00 6.07
N GLY A 46 2.50 17.68 5.19
CA GLY A 46 3.06 18.42 4.06
C GLY A 46 3.95 17.55 3.18
N GLY A 47 5.08 18.08 2.71
CA GLY A 47 6.01 17.40 1.80
C GLY A 47 6.62 16.08 2.30
N MET A 48 6.48 15.74 3.59
CA MET A 48 7.00 14.49 4.20
C MET A 48 6.00 13.33 4.22
N GLY A 49 4.72 13.59 3.90
CA GLY A 49 3.68 12.55 3.91
C GLY A 49 3.90 11.49 2.82
N LEU A 50 4.37 11.91 1.65
CA LEU A 50 4.57 11.03 0.50
C LEU A 50 5.70 10.00 0.72
N PRO A 51 6.93 10.40 1.12
CA PRO A 51 7.97 9.42 1.44
C PRO A 51 7.53 8.38 2.47
N THR A 52 6.87 8.83 3.55
CA THR A 52 6.37 7.94 4.61
C THR A 52 5.38 6.92 4.06
N TRP A 53 4.43 7.37 3.24
CA TRP A 53 3.45 6.49 2.62
C TRP A 53 4.10 5.47 1.66
N LEU A 54 5.08 5.90 0.86
CA LEU A 54 5.80 5.01 -0.06
C LEU A 54 6.59 3.92 0.67
N VAL A 55 7.12 4.19 1.87
CA VAL A 55 7.76 3.17 2.71
C VAL A 55 6.76 2.08 3.12
N GLU A 56 5.54 2.46 3.47
CA GLU A 56 4.48 1.51 3.85
C GLU A 56 4.03 0.67 2.65
N VAL A 57 3.95 1.24 1.45
CA VAL A 57 3.72 0.48 0.21
C VAL A 57 4.85 -0.53 -0.05
N GLN A 58 6.10 -0.16 0.20
CA GLN A 58 7.23 -1.09 0.07
C GLN A 58 7.21 -2.20 1.14
N HIS A 59 6.76 -1.91 2.35
CA HIS A 59 6.53 -2.94 3.37
C HIS A 59 5.44 -3.91 2.94
N PHE A 60 4.33 -3.41 2.41
CA PHE A 60 3.30 -4.26 1.83
C PHE A 60 3.85 -5.19 0.74
N MET A 61 4.67 -4.69 -0.18
CA MET A 61 5.35 -5.53 -1.19
C MET A 61 6.19 -6.65 -0.56
N LYS A 62 6.98 -6.35 0.48
CA LYS A 62 7.77 -7.37 1.20
C LYS A 62 6.90 -8.45 1.84
N HIS A 63 5.70 -8.11 2.32
CA HIS A 63 4.75 -9.10 2.84
C HIS A 63 4.18 -9.98 1.74
N LEU A 64 3.81 -9.40 0.59
CA LEU A 64 3.34 -10.17 -0.56
C LEU A 64 4.41 -11.14 -1.07
N GLU A 65 5.65 -10.65 -1.20
CA GLU A 65 6.79 -11.47 -1.62
C GLU A 65 7.03 -12.62 -0.64
N ARG A 66 7.07 -12.34 0.66
CA ARG A 66 7.20 -13.37 1.70
C ARG A 66 6.10 -14.41 1.58
N ARG A 67 4.86 -13.97 1.35
CA ARG A 67 3.71 -14.85 1.19
C ARG A 67 3.84 -15.78 -0.01
N MET A 68 4.25 -15.23 -1.15
CA MET A 68 4.49 -16.04 -2.36
C MET A 68 5.62 -17.05 -2.16
N ARG A 69 6.70 -16.67 -1.45
CA ARG A 69 7.79 -17.60 -1.07
C ARG A 69 7.32 -18.73 -0.17
N THR A 70 6.30 -18.51 0.67
CA THR A 70 5.65 -19.57 1.48
C THR A 70 4.66 -20.43 0.70
N ARG A 71 4.70 -20.40 -0.65
CA ARG A 71 3.79 -21.15 -1.55
C ARG A 71 2.31 -20.83 -1.36
N MET A 72 2.00 -19.61 -0.90
CA MET A 72 0.63 -19.11 -0.80
C MET A 72 0.41 -18.04 -1.87
N PRO A 73 -0.08 -18.41 -3.07
CA PRO A 73 -0.24 -17.45 -4.16
C PRO A 73 -1.29 -16.38 -3.82
N LEU A 74 -1.21 -15.25 -4.50
CA LEU A 74 -2.26 -14.23 -4.47
C LEU A 74 -3.50 -14.74 -5.20
N THR A 75 -4.67 -14.53 -4.60
CA THR A 75 -5.95 -14.85 -5.24
C THR A 75 -6.21 -13.88 -6.40
N PRO A 76 -7.06 -14.24 -7.38
CA PRO A 76 -7.42 -13.35 -8.48
C PRO A 76 -8.02 -12.01 -8.01
N ILE A 77 -8.80 -12.03 -6.94
CA ILE A 77 -9.40 -10.83 -6.33
C ILE A 77 -8.31 -9.92 -5.75
N GLU A 78 -7.35 -10.49 -5.01
CA GLU A 78 -6.23 -9.73 -4.45
C GLU A 78 -5.36 -9.11 -5.54
N ARG A 79 -5.04 -9.86 -6.60
CA ARG A 79 -4.29 -9.34 -7.76
C ARG A 79 -5.01 -8.16 -8.39
N THR A 80 -6.31 -8.29 -8.62
CA THR A 80 -7.14 -7.23 -9.20
C THR A 80 -7.17 -5.99 -8.32
N ALA A 81 -7.29 -6.16 -7.00
CA ALA A 81 -7.27 -5.06 -6.03
C ALA A 81 -5.92 -4.33 -6.02
N ILE A 82 -4.80 -5.06 -6.04
CA ILE A 82 -3.45 -4.49 -6.04
C ILE A 82 -3.18 -3.73 -7.36
N LEU A 83 -3.59 -4.29 -8.50
CA LEU A 83 -3.48 -3.62 -9.80
C LEU A 83 -4.29 -2.32 -9.83
N SER A 84 -5.54 -2.38 -9.38
CA SER A 84 -6.43 -1.22 -9.32
C SER A 84 -5.87 -0.12 -8.41
N PHE A 85 -5.38 -0.50 -7.23
CA PHE A 85 -4.72 0.41 -6.29
C PHE A 85 -3.50 1.10 -6.93
N SER A 86 -2.62 0.32 -7.56
CA SER A 86 -1.39 0.85 -8.17
C SER A 86 -1.69 1.81 -9.31
N GLN A 87 -2.65 1.46 -10.17
CA GLN A 87 -3.06 2.30 -11.29
C GLN A 87 -3.75 3.59 -10.83
N TYR A 88 -4.61 3.51 -9.82
CA TYR A 88 -5.27 4.67 -9.25
C TYR A 88 -4.23 5.68 -8.73
N TRP A 89 -3.33 5.25 -7.84
CA TRP A 89 -2.36 6.13 -7.21
C TRP A 89 -1.36 6.73 -8.21
N ARG A 90 -0.99 6.00 -9.26
CA ARG A 90 -0.14 6.54 -10.34
C ARG A 90 -0.76 7.73 -11.06
N ARG A 91 -2.09 7.81 -11.11
CA ARG A 91 -2.83 8.91 -11.76
C ARG A 91 -3.02 10.12 -10.84
N MET A 92 -2.77 9.99 -9.54
CA MET A 92 -2.94 11.07 -8.54
C MET A 92 -1.77 12.06 -8.56
N VAL A 93 -1.47 12.61 -9.73
CA VAL A 93 -0.30 13.49 -9.95
C VAL A 93 -0.54 14.94 -9.52
N GLN A 94 -1.79 15.30 -9.27
CA GLN A 94 -2.18 16.65 -8.85
C GLN A 94 -2.01 16.84 -7.33
N PRO A 95 -1.85 18.08 -6.84
CA PRO A 95 -1.93 18.38 -5.41
C PRO A 95 -3.26 17.88 -4.80
N PRO A 96 -3.27 17.42 -3.53
CA PRO A 96 -2.15 17.42 -2.57
C PRO A 96 -1.19 16.23 -2.71
N TYR A 97 -1.53 15.22 -3.52
CA TYR A 97 -0.85 13.93 -3.54
C TYR A 97 0.47 13.95 -4.32
N ASN A 98 0.53 14.70 -5.44
CA ASN A 98 1.73 14.89 -6.25
C ASN A 98 2.45 13.57 -6.62
N MET A 99 1.71 12.50 -6.93
CA MET A 99 2.27 11.17 -7.26
C MET A 99 3.01 11.14 -8.60
N GLY A 100 3.14 12.26 -9.32
CA GLY A 100 3.94 12.37 -10.54
C GLY A 100 5.45 12.29 -10.28
N ARG A 101 5.89 12.27 -9.02
CA ARG A 101 7.31 12.16 -8.69
C ARG A 101 7.90 10.81 -9.11
N PRO A 102 9.15 10.78 -9.63
CA PRO A 102 9.78 9.55 -10.11
C PRO A 102 9.78 8.41 -9.08
N GLU A 103 10.07 8.71 -7.82
CA GLU A 103 10.12 7.72 -6.73
C GLU A 103 8.77 7.05 -6.49
N ALA A 104 7.66 7.81 -6.56
CA ALA A 104 6.32 7.28 -6.39
C ALA A 104 5.94 6.39 -7.58
N GLN A 105 6.24 6.84 -8.80
CA GLN A 105 5.96 6.07 -10.01
C GLN A 105 6.73 4.74 -10.02
N ILE A 106 8.02 4.74 -9.65
CA ILE A 106 8.84 3.52 -9.60
C ILE A 106 8.23 2.50 -8.63
N VAL A 107 7.87 2.92 -7.41
CA VAL A 107 7.28 2.03 -6.40
C VAL A 107 5.96 1.44 -6.90
N LEU A 108 5.07 2.26 -7.47
CA LEU A 108 3.75 1.80 -7.92
C LEU A 108 3.80 0.96 -9.20
N ILE A 109 4.74 1.24 -10.11
CA ILE A 109 5.00 0.38 -11.27
C ILE A 109 5.51 -0.97 -10.78
N THR A 110 6.49 -0.98 -9.87
CA THR A 110 7.06 -2.21 -9.32
C THR A 110 5.98 -3.07 -8.65
N LEU A 111 5.08 -2.44 -7.88
CA LEU A 111 3.95 -3.15 -7.26
C LEU A 111 3.01 -3.76 -8.31
N ALA A 112 2.71 -3.03 -9.39
CA ALA A 112 1.84 -3.53 -10.46
C ALA A 112 2.50 -4.70 -11.22
N GLU A 113 3.76 -4.57 -11.60
CA GLU A 113 4.51 -5.64 -12.30
C GLU A 113 4.62 -6.90 -11.43
N PHE A 114 4.87 -6.73 -10.14
CA PHE A 114 4.96 -7.84 -9.18
C PHE A 114 3.69 -8.72 -9.17
N VAL A 115 2.50 -8.14 -9.35
CA VAL A 115 1.24 -8.89 -9.34
C VAL A 115 0.69 -9.24 -10.72
N SER A 116 1.32 -8.75 -11.80
CA SER A 116 1.00 -9.11 -13.18
C SER A 116 1.56 -10.48 -13.58
N HIS A 117 2.55 -10.99 -12.84
CA HIS A 117 3.19 -12.30 -13.02
C HIS A 117 2.74 -13.34 -11.98
#